data_AF-A0A7Y3VDG1-F1
#
_entry.id   AF-A0A7Y3VDG1-F1
#
_cell.length_a   1.000
_cell.length_b   1.000
_cell.length_c   1.000
_cell.angle_alpha   90.00
_cell.angle_beta   90.00
_cell.angle_gamma   90.00
#
_symmetry.space_group_name_H-M   'P 1'
#
loop_
_entity.id
_entity.type
_entity.pdbx_description
1 polymer ?
#
loop_
_entity_poly.entity_id
_entity_poly.type
_entity_poly.pdbx_seq_one_letter_code
_entity_poly.pdbx_strand_id
1 'polypeptide(L)'
;MAFESTQHAQAYWKENLTIMGSLLAIWFAVSYGAGILFVEPLNNIQFGGFKLGFWFAQQGAIYTFVALIFVYVWRMNALDKKYQVQED
;
A
#
# COMPACT_ATOMS: atom_id res chain seq x y z
N MET A 1 -2.65 17.08 -19.23
CA MET A 1 -3.92 16.83 -18.51
C MET A 1 -4.71 18.13 -18.43
N ALA A 2 -5.67 18.34 -19.34
CA ALA A 2 -6.62 19.44 -19.26
C ALA A 2 -7.84 18.95 -18.46
N PHE A 3 -7.85 19.20 -17.15
CA PHE A 3 -9.03 18.90 -16.34
C PHE A 3 -10.19 19.81 -16.81
N GLU A 4 -11.38 19.25 -17.06
CA GLU A 4 -12.56 20.03 -17.50
C GLU A 4 -12.96 21.14 -16.52
N SER A 5 -12.60 21.00 -15.23
CA SER A 5 -12.79 22.06 -14.24
C SER A 5 -11.76 21.96 -13.10
N THR A 6 -11.46 23.09 -12.46
CA THR A 6 -10.56 23.17 -11.28
C THR A 6 -11.05 22.30 -10.12
N GLN A 7 -12.37 22.05 -10.04
CA GLN A 7 -12.97 21.14 -9.05
C GLN A 7 -12.62 19.67 -9.32
N HIS A 8 -12.61 19.23 -10.59
CA HIS A 8 -12.20 17.87 -10.93
C HIS A 8 -10.71 17.63 -10.64
N ALA A 9 -9.85 18.61 -10.92
CA ALA A 9 -8.44 18.56 -10.58
C ALA A 9 -8.19 18.44 -9.06
N GLN A 10 -8.90 19.24 -8.25
CA GLN A 10 -8.79 19.19 -6.79
C GLN A 10 -9.30 17.88 -6.20
N ALA A 11 -10.41 17.34 -6.72
CA ALA A 11 -10.97 16.08 -6.26
C ALA A 11 -10.03 14.91 -6.56
N TYR A 12 -9.45 14.87 -7.77
CA TYR A 12 -8.44 13.88 -8.15
C TYR A 12 -7.21 13.95 -7.24
N TRP A 13 -6.68 15.16 -7.00
CA TRP A 13 -5.53 15.36 -6.11
C TRP A 13 -5.81 14.88 -4.69
N LYS A 14 -6.99 15.19 -4.14
CA LYS A 14 -7.39 14.76 -2.80
C LYS A 14 -7.52 13.23 -2.69
N GLU A 15 -8.08 12.58 -3.72
CA GLU A 15 -8.15 11.12 -3.74
C GLU A 15 -6.77 10.47 -3.90
N ASN A 16 -5.88 11.02 -4.73
CA ASN A 16 -4.51 10.52 -4.84
C ASN A 16 -3.75 10.64 -3.51
N LEU A 17 -3.89 11.77 -2.80
CA LEU A 17 -3.37 11.93 -1.44
C LEU A 17 -3.94 10.91 -0.46
N THR A 18 -5.21 10.54 -0.61
CA THR A 18 -5.85 9.49 0.23
C THR A 18 -5.30 8.11 -0.09
N ILE A 19 -5.06 7.80 -1.37
CA ILE A 19 -4.40 6.56 -1.81
C ILE A 19 -2.98 6.49 -1.25
N MET A 20 -2.18 7.54 -1.42
CA MET A 20 -0.83 7.61 -0.84
C MET A 20 -0.85 7.48 0.69
N GLY A 21 -1.74 8.19 1.38
CA GLY A 21 -1.86 8.14 2.83
C GLY A 21 -2.22 6.74 3.33
N SER A 22 -3.14 6.06 2.64
CA SER A 22 -3.51 4.67 2.98
C SER A 22 -2.37 3.67 2.71
N LEU A 23 -1.62 3.83 1.61
CA LEU A 23 -0.45 2.99 1.33
C LEU A 23 0.64 3.18 2.39
N LEU A 24 0.91 4.42 2.82
CA LEU A 24 1.86 4.70 3.89
C LEU A 24 1.40 4.13 5.24
N ALA A 25 0.10 4.21 5.54
CA ALA A 25 -0.47 3.62 6.75
C ALA A 25 -0.34 2.10 6.76
N ILE A 26 -0.60 1.42 5.64
CA ILE A 26 -0.42 -0.03 5.52
C ILE A 26 1.07 -0.37 5.60
N TRP A 27 1.93 0.37 4.92
CA TRP A 27 3.38 0.17 4.99
C TRP A 27 3.90 0.30 6.43
N PHE A 28 3.42 1.30 7.18
CA PHE A 28 3.73 1.46 8.60
C PHE A 28 3.17 0.29 9.43
N ALA A 29 1.91 -0.08 9.24
CA ALA A 29 1.29 -1.19 9.96
C ALA A 29 2.01 -2.53 9.73
N VAL A 30 2.52 -2.77 8.51
CA VAL A 30 3.25 -4.01 8.23
C VAL A 30 4.69 -3.94 8.72
N SER A 31 5.42 -2.86 8.43
CA SER A 31 6.83 -2.74 8.83
C SER A 31 6.98 -2.63 10.36
N TYR A 32 6.15 -1.82 11.00
CA TYR A 32 6.20 -1.58 12.45
C TYR A 32 5.29 -2.55 13.22
N GLY A 33 4.05 -2.75 12.77
CA GLY A 33 3.11 -3.65 13.45
C GLY A 33 3.54 -5.11 13.34
N ALA A 34 3.67 -5.65 12.13
CA ALA A 34 4.05 -7.07 11.97
C ALA A 34 5.54 -7.32 12.29
N GLY A 35 6.41 -6.36 12.01
CA GLY A 35 7.87 -6.50 12.23
C GLY A 35 8.33 -6.31 13.67
N ILE A 36 7.66 -5.44 14.46
CA ILE A 36 8.11 -5.06 15.81
C ILE A 36 7.03 -5.35 16.86
N LEU A 37 5.80 -4.88 16.66
CA LEU A 37 4.76 -4.94 17.69
C LEU A 37 4.20 -6.35 17.90
N PHE A 38 3.98 -7.08 16.81
CA PHE A 38 3.47 -8.45 16.84
C PHE A 38 4.58 -9.50 16.71
N VAL A 39 5.85 -9.10 16.82
CA VAL A 39 6.99 -10.00 16.62
C VAL A 39 6.97 -11.17 17.62
N GLU A 40 6.54 -10.96 18.87
CA GLU A 40 6.44 -12.01 19.89
C GLU A 40 5.38 -13.07 19.55
N PRO A 41 4.11 -12.73 19.26
CA PRO A 41 3.12 -13.71 18.84
C PRO A 41 3.47 -14.35 17.47
N LEU A 42 4.06 -13.61 16.53
CA LEU A 42 4.53 -14.17 15.26
C LEU A 42 5.71 -15.14 15.46
N ASN A 43 6.61 -14.87 16.40
CA ASN A 43 7.75 -15.74 16.69
C ASN A 43 7.34 -17.08 17.34
N ASN A 44 6.15 -17.17 17.94
CA ASN A 44 5.59 -18.45 18.40
C ASN A 44 5.18 -19.36 17.23
N ILE A 45 4.91 -18.80 16.06
CA ILE A 45 4.62 -19.56 14.86
C ILE A 45 5.93 -19.75 14.10
N GLN A 46 6.42 -20.99 14.08
CA GLN A 46 7.61 -21.36 13.32
C GLN A 46 7.18 -21.85 11.94
N PHE A 47 7.66 -21.20 10.89
CA PHE A 47 7.38 -21.60 9.52
C PHE A 47 8.63 -22.24 8.93
N GLY A 48 8.58 -23.56 8.70
CA GLY A 48 9.69 -24.31 8.10
C GLY A 48 11.00 -24.33 8.91
N GLY A 49 10.93 -24.16 10.25
CA GLY A 49 12.10 -24.14 11.14
C GLY A 49 12.64 -22.75 11.47
N PHE A 50 12.05 -21.68 10.92
CA PHE A 50 12.43 -20.29 11.19
C PHE A 50 11.30 -19.53 11.88
N LYS A 51 11.65 -18.55 12.73
CA LYS A 51 10.66 -17.69 13.40
C LYS A 51 10.00 -16.77 12.38
N LEU A 52 8.67 -16.73 12.32
CA LEU A 52 7.95 -15.90 11.33
C LEU A 52 8.25 -14.40 11.46
N GLY A 53 8.48 -13.90 12.67
CA GLY A 53 8.88 -12.50 12.87
C GLY A 53 10.22 -12.18 12.19
N PHE A 54 11.17 -13.12 12.21
CA PHE A 54 12.46 -12.96 11.52
C PHE A 54 12.30 -13.00 9.99
N TRP A 55 11.47 -13.92 9.49
CA TRP A 55 11.14 -13.96 8.06
C TRP A 55 10.47 -12.66 7.58
N PHE A 56 9.58 -12.09 8.40
CA PHE A 56 8.93 -10.81 8.08
C PHE A 56 9.94 -9.65 8.02
N ALA A 57 10.90 -9.63 8.94
CA ALA A 57 11.95 -8.62 9.00
C ALA A 57 12.93 -8.68 7.79
N GLN A 58 13.15 -9.86 7.20
CA GLN A 58 14.03 -10.02 6.04
C GLN A 58 13.28 -9.99 4.69
N GLN A 59 12.32 -10.89 4.50
CA GLN A 59 11.64 -11.09 3.21
C GLN A 59 10.19 -10.60 3.21
N GLY A 60 9.54 -10.54 4.37
CA GLY A 60 8.16 -10.04 4.44
C GLY A 60 8.04 -8.58 4.01
N ALA A 61 9.03 -7.75 4.31
CA ALA A 61 9.05 -6.34 3.89
C ALA A 61 9.04 -6.18 2.36
N ILE A 62 9.85 -6.96 1.63
CA ILE A 62 9.91 -6.85 0.16
C ILE A 62 8.63 -7.39 -0.50
N TYR A 63 8.06 -8.49 0.01
CA TYR A 63 6.77 -9.00 -0.50
C TYR A 63 5.63 -8.02 -0.24
N THR A 64 5.61 -7.40 0.94
CA THR A 64 4.64 -6.35 1.27
C THR A 64 4.79 -5.17 0.33
N PHE A 65 6.02 -4.75 0.05
CA PHE A 65 6.28 -3.64 -0.86
C PHE A 65 5.75 -3.92 -2.28
N VAL A 66 6.00 -5.11 -2.81
CA VAL A 66 5.45 -5.53 -4.11
C VAL A 66 3.92 -5.56 -4.09
N ALA A 67 3.30 -6.11 -3.03
CA ALA A 67 1.84 -6.13 -2.90
C ALA A 67 1.25 -4.71 -2.84
N LEU A 68 1.91 -3.78 -2.13
CA LEU A 68 1.52 -2.37 -2.09
C LEU A 68 1.58 -1.71 -3.47
N ILE A 69 2.58 -2.02 -4.30
CA ILE A 69 2.67 -1.53 -5.67
C ILE A 69 1.47 -2.01 -6.49
N PHE A 70 1.12 -3.30 -6.44
CA PHE A 70 -0.06 -3.81 -7.14
C PHE A 70 -1.36 -3.13 -6.68
N VAL A 71 -1.53 -2.95 -5.36
CA VAL A 71 -2.68 -2.24 -4.79
C VAL A 71 -2.73 -0.79 -5.25
N TYR A 72 -1.58 -0.10 -5.26
CA TYR A 72 -1.47 1.26 -5.77
C TYR A 72 -1.91 1.34 -7.24
N VAL A 73 -1.33 0.51 -8.11
CA VAL A 73 -1.66 0.49 -9.55
C VAL A 73 -3.14 0.20 -9.77
N TRP A 74 -3.70 -0.77 -9.06
CA TRP A 74 -5.12 -1.08 -9.16
C TRP A 74 -6.02 0.08 -8.70
N ARG A 75 -5.66 0.75 -7.59
CA ARG A 75 -6.37 1.92 -7.10
C ARG A 75 -6.24 3.12 -8.02
N MET A 76 -5.07 3.33 -8.62
CA MET A 76 -4.81 4.40 -9.57
C MET A 76 -5.61 4.17 -10.85
N ASN A 77 -5.62 2.95 -11.39
CA ASN A 77 -6.46 2.58 -12.54
C ASN A 77 -7.96 2.78 -12.24
N ALA A 78 -8.41 2.47 -11.02
CA ALA A 78 -9.79 2.72 -10.62
C ALA A 78 -10.09 4.22 -10.50
N LEU A 79 -9.12 5.02 -10.05
CA LEU A 79 -9.22 6.48 -9.97
C LEU A 79 -9.31 7.08 -11.37
N ASP A 80 -8.41 6.70 -12.28
CA ASP A 80 -8.38 7.20 -13.65
C ASP A 80 -9.67 6.85 -14.39
N LYS A 81 -10.21 5.65 -14.19
CA LYS A 81 -11.53 5.24 -14.71
C LYS A 81 -12.68 6.06 -14.13
N LYS A 82 -12.62 6.41 -12.85
CA LYS A 82 -13.65 7.21 -12.16
C LYS A 82 -13.69 8.65 -12.67
N TYR A 83 -12.53 9.23 -12.97
CA TYR A 83 -12.42 10.59 -13.48
C TYR A 83 -12.39 10.67 -15.02
N GLN A 84 -12.60 9.54 -15.71
CA GLN A 84 -12.53 9.44 -17.18
C GLN A 84 -11.33 10.16 -17.78
N VAL A 85 -10.17 10.06 -17.12
CA VAL A 85 -8.90 10.51 -17.69
C VAL A 85 -8.48 9.45 -18.70
N GLN A 86 -9.22 9.32 -19.80
CA GLN A 86 -8.74 8.67 -21.00
C GLN A 86 -7.85 9.71 -21.69
N GLU A 87 -6.55 9.50 -21.62
CA GLU A 87 -5.66 10.10 -22.63
C GLU A 87 -6.06 9.47 -23.96
N ASP A 88 -6.62 10.27 -24.87
CA ASP A 88 -6.59 9.97 -26.30
C ASP A 88 -5.13 9.94 -26.80
#